data_AF-X0X8X9-F1
#
_entry.id   AF-X0X8X9-F1
#
_cell.length_a   1.000
_cell.length_b   1.000
_cell.length_c   1.000
_cell.angle_alpha   90.00
_cell.angle_beta   90.00
_cell.angle_gamma   90.00
#
_symmetry.space_group_name_H-M   'P 1'
#
loop_
_entity.id
_entity.type
_entity.pdbx_description
1 polymer ?
#
loop_
_entity_poly.entity_id
_entity_poly.type
_entity_poly.pdbx_seq_one_letter_code
_entity_poly.pdbx_strand_id
1 'polypeptide(L)'
;DLSFSGLVHRVADLAGHENVHLRFWARLSSLQASGRAVVAVSSDGNEWQVVKEFTLAEGDGLYHLYDIDLSGIVASDSFSVAFYSQLAHLGSQWHLDDVEFVALAP
;
A
#
# COMPACT_ATOMS: atom_id res chain seq x y z
N ASP A 1 -9.01 -15.30 -19.19
CA ASP A 1 -8.84 -14.28 -18.16
C ASP A 1 -7.40 -13.81 -18.24
N LEU A 2 -7.15 -12.52 -18.53
CA LEU A 2 -5.81 -11.94 -18.65
C LEU A 2 -5.54 -10.96 -17.50
N SER A 3 -6.09 -11.24 -16.31
CA SER A 3 -5.71 -10.55 -15.10
C SER A 3 -4.34 -11.05 -14.62
N PHE A 4 -3.39 -10.12 -14.46
CA PHE A 4 -2.10 -10.42 -13.84
C PHE A 4 -2.13 -9.87 -12.42
N SER A 5 -1.89 -10.74 -11.43
CA SER A 5 -1.75 -10.33 -10.05
C SER A 5 -0.28 -10.04 -9.71
N GLY A 6 -0.07 -8.97 -8.96
CA GLY A 6 1.20 -8.60 -8.36
C GLY A 6 1.03 -8.48 -6.86
N LEU A 7 2.02 -8.98 -6.11
CA LEU A 7 2.12 -8.82 -4.67
C LEU A 7 3.57 -8.52 -4.31
N VAL A 8 3.79 -7.39 -3.65
CA VAL A 8 5.06 -7.09 -2.99
C VAL A 8 4.75 -6.75 -1.54
N HIS A 9 5.52 -7.31 -0.61
CA HIS A 9 5.40 -6.97 0.81
C HIS A 9 6.76 -6.74 1.46
N ARG A 10 6.75 -6.02 2.58
CA ARG A 10 7.91 -5.71 3.43
C ARG A 10 7.49 -5.78 4.89
N VAL A 11 8.46 -6.08 5.75
CA VAL A 11 8.29 -6.19 7.20
C VAL A 11 9.21 -5.17 7.86
N ALA A 12 8.74 -4.53 8.93
CA ALA A 12 9.50 -3.62 9.77
C ALA A 12 9.18 -3.86 11.25
N ASP A 13 10.15 -3.57 12.11
CA ASP A 13 9.92 -3.51 13.55
C ASP A 13 9.39 -2.11 13.91
N LEU A 14 8.14 -2.08 14.37
CA LEU A 14 7.46 -0.87 14.85
C LEU A 14 7.15 -0.97 16.35
N ALA A 15 7.71 -1.93 17.08
CA ALA A 15 7.43 -2.13 18.49
C ALA A 15 7.79 -0.86 19.30
N GLY A 16 6.84 -0.40 20.11
CA GLY A 16 7.02 0.81 20.94
C GLY A 16 6.90 2.14 20.18
N HIS A 17 6.61 2.13 18.87
CA HIS A 17 6.25 3.33 18.14
C HIS A 17 4.73 3.60 18.24
N GLU A 18 4.39 4.86 18.47
CA GLU A 18 3.02 5.39 18.45
C GLU A 18 2.87 6.40 17.29
N ASN A 19 1.64 6.72 16.89
CA ASN A 19 1.35 7.69 15.82
C ASN A 19 2.14 7.42 14.53
N VAL A 20 2.20 6.16 14.11
CA VAL A 20 2.89 5.75 12.90
C VAL A 20 2.05 6.06 11.68
N HIS A 21 2.68 6.64 10.67
CA HIS A 21 2.12 6.82 9.34
C HIS A 21 2.88 5.95 8.33
N LEU A 22 2.16 5.41 7.35
CA LEU A 22 2.76 4.82 6.16
C LEU A 22 2.81 5.88 5.07
N ARG A 23 4.02 6.20 4.58
CA ARG A 23 4.24 7.11 3.47
C ARG A 23 4.89 6.41 2.30
N PHE A 24 4.45 6.77 1.10
CA PHE A 24 5.03 6.27 -0.14
C PHE A 24 4.61 7.13 -1.32
N TRP A 25 5.44 7.15 -2.35
CA TRP A 25 5.05 7.64 -3.67
C TRP A 25 4.52 6.50 -4.51
N ALA A 26 3.46 6.76 -5.27
CA ALA A 26 2.92 5.78 -6.19
C ALA A 26 2.58 6.39 -7.55
N ARG A 27 2.87 5.65 -8.62
CA ARG A 27 2.44 5.94 -9.98
C ARG A 27 1.75 4.73 -10.58
N LEU A 28 0.44 4.82 -10.74
CA LEU A 28 -0.37 3.80 -11.39
C LEU A 28 -0.69 4.26 -12.81
N SER A 29 -0.15 3.57 -13.82
CA SER A 29 -0.26 4.01 -15.22
C SER A 29 -1.70 4.07 -15.73
N SER A 30 -2.54 3.14 -15.24
CA SER A 30 -3.98 3.07 -15.51
C SER A 30 -4.64 2.05 -14.57
N LEU A 31 -5.87 2.34 -14.15
CA LEU A 31 -6.74 1.39 -13.46
C LEU A 31 -8.07 1.31 -14.21
N GLN A 32 -8.52 0.09 -14.48
CA GLN A 32 -9.81 -0.17 -15.14
C GLN A 32 -10.88 -0.52 -14.10
N ALA A 33 -12.15 -0.38 -14.46
CA ALA A 33 -13.28 -0.65 -13.53
C ALA A 33 -13.29 -2.07 -12.94
N SER A 34 -12.73 -3.05 -13.67
CA SER A 34 -12.56 -4.44 -13.20
C SER A 34 -11.22 -4.71 -12.51
N GLY A 35 -10.31 -3.73 -12.50
CA GLY A 35 -9.02 -3.83 -11.87
C GLY A 35 -9.08 -3.47 -10.38
N ARG A 36 -8.04 -3.87 -9.65
CA ARG A 36 -7.91 -3.58 -8.23
C ARG A 36 -6.46 -3.27 -7.88
N ALA A 37 -6.23 -2.25 -7.06
CA ALA A 37 -4.93 -1.97 -6.46
C ALA A 37 -5.16 -1.50 -5.03
N VAL A 38 -4.53 -2.19 -4.07
CA VAL A 38 -4.72 -1.93 -2.64
C VAL A 38 -3.39 -1.97 -1.90
N VAL A 39 -3.34 -1.19 -0.82
CA VAL A 39 -2.33 -1.28 0.22
C VAL A 39 -2.98 -1.88 1.45
N ALA A 40 -2.37 -2.94 1.97
CA ALA A 40 -2.79 -3.59 3.19
C ALA A 40 -1.63 -3.67 4.18
N VAL A 41 -1.96 -3.71 5.47
CA VAL A 41 -0.99 -3.89 6.55
C VAL A 41 -1.39 -5.05 7.45
N SER A 42 -0.44 -5.58 8.19
CA SER A 42 -0.67 -6.68 9.13
C SER A 42 0.31 -6.60 10.30
N SER A 43 -0.20 -6.73 11.52
CA SER A 43 0.63 -6.76 12.73
C SER A 43 1.26 -8.13 12.98
N ASP A 44 0.75 -9.20 12.38
CA ASP A 44 1.15 -10.58 12.66
C ASP A 44 1.54 -11.38 11.40
N GLY A 45 1.42 -10.78 10.22
CA GLY A 45 1.66 -11.39 8.91
C GLY A 45 0.51 -12.28 8.40
N ASN A 46 -0.54 -12.52 9.20
CA ASN A 46 -1.64 -13.43 8.86
C ASN A 46 -2.95 -12.67 8.60
N GLU A 47 -3.30 -11.74 9.48
CA GLU A 47 -4.50 -10.91 9.34
C GLU A 47 -4.16 -9.60 8.66
N TRP A 48 -4.77 -9.35 7.51
CA TRP A 48 -4.47 -8.19 6.66
C TRP A 48 -5.64 -7.20 6.64
N GLN A 49 -5.34 -5.93 6.96
CA GLN A 49 -6.28 -4.82 6.88
C GLN A 49 -5.95 -3.94 5.68
N VAL A 50 -6.92 -3.69 4.80
CA VAL A 50 -6.77 -2.71 3.70
C VAL A 50 -6.81 -1.31 4.29
N VAL A 51 -5.77 -0.52 4.01
CA VAL A 51 -5.63 0.87 4.46
C VAL A 51 -5.72 1.88 3.32
N LYS A 52 -5.59 1.41 2.07
CA LYS A 52 -5.85 2.21 0.87
C LYS A 52 -6.32 1.33 -0.28
N GLU A 53 -7.41 1.74 -0.93
CA GLU A 53 -7.83 1.22 -2.23
C GLU A 53 -7.74 2.34 -3.27
N PHE A 54 -7.06 2.07 -4.38
CA PHE A 54 -6.89 3.02 -5.47
C PHE A 54 -8.16 3.09 -6.31
N THR A 55 -8.51 4.31 -6.70
CA THR A 55 -9.65 4.59 -7.57
C THR A 55 -9.22 4.73 -9.04
N LEU A 56 -10.19 4.70 -9.95
CA LEU A 56 -9.93 4.95 -11.37
C LEU A 56 -9.26 6.30 -11.62
N ALA A 57 -9.59 7.31 -10.81
CA ALA A 57 -9.01 8.64 -10.91
C ALA A 57 -7.52 8.68 -10.55
N GLU A 58 -7.06 7.75 -9.71
CA GLU A 58 -5.65 7.65 -9.28
C GLU A 58 -4.81 6.77 -10.24
N GLY A 59 -5.44 6.19 -11.26
CA GLY A 59 -4.77 5.56 -12.40
C GLY A 59 -4.44 6.57 -13.50
N ASP A 60 -3.98 7.77 -13.14
CA ASP A 60 -3.72 8.89 -14.05
C ASP A 60 -2.30 8.89 -14.64
N GLY A 61 -1.46 7.94 -14.23
CA GLY A 61 -0.08 7.83 -14.70
C GLY A 61 0.87 8.89 -14.15
N LEU A 62 0.50 9.60 -13.08
CA LEU A 62 1.36 10.54 -12.35
C LEU A 62 1.81 9.96 -11.01
N TYR A 63 2.90 10.49 -10.46
CA TYR A 63 3.32 10.18 -9.11
C TYR A 63 2.54 11.03 -8.10
N HIS A 64 1.96 10.38 -7.10
CA HIS A 64 1.30 11.00 -5.97
C HIS A 64 1.92 10.53 -4.66
N LEU A 65 2.05 11.43 -3.70
CA LEU A 65 2.44 11.09 -2.33
C LEU A 65 1.21 10.65 -1.56
N TYR A 66 1.30 9.49 -0.93
CA TYR A 66 0.32 8.97 0.00
C TYR A 66 0.88 9.04 1.42
N ASP A 67 0.06 9.53 2.34
CA ASP A 67 0.33 9.56 3.77
C ASP A 67 -0.90 8.99 4.49
N ILE A 68 -0.73 7.81 5.08
CA ILE A 68 -1.81 7.04 5.69
C ILE A 68 -1.54 6.94 7.19
N ASP A 69 -2.44 7.49 7.98
CA ASP A 69 -2.43 7.34 9.44
C ASP A 69 -2.74 5.89 9.84
N LEU A 70 -1.83 5.27 10.59
CA LEU A 70 -1.97 3.90 11.11
C LEU A 70 -2.19 3.87 12.63
N SER A 71 -2.47 4.99 13.29
CA SER A 71 -2.67 5.08 14.74
C SER A 71 -3.75 4.15 15.29
N GLY A 72 -4.72 3.75 14.46
CA GLY A 72 -5.75 2.76 14.80
C GLY A 72 -5.33 1.29 14.69
N ILE A 73 -4.06 1.01 14.34
CA ILE A 73 -3.54 -0.33 14.07
C ILE A 73 -2.45 -0.65 15.08
N VAL A 74 -2.50 -1.86 15.65
CA VAL A 74 -1.53 -2.30 16.66
C VAL A 74 -0.15 -2.45 16.02
N ALA A 75 0.83 -1.68 16.50
CA ALA A 75 2.22 -1.85 16.10
C ALA A 75 2.81 -3.16 16.66
N SER A 76 3.79 -3.73 15.96
CA SER A 76 4.49 -4.96 16.36
C SER A 76 5.92 -4.98 15.82
N ASP A 77 6.73 -5.93 16.30
CA ASP A 77 8.10 -6.18 15.82
C ASP A 77 8.16 -6.90 14.46
N SER A 78 7.01 -7.33 13.94
CA SER A 78 6.84 -7.99 12.64
C SER A 78 5.78 -7.31 11.78
N PHE A 79 5.64 -5.99 11.88
CA PHE A 79 4.61 -5.24 11.17
C PHE A 79 4.88 -5.25 9.67
N SER A 80 3.87 -5.64 8.89
CA SER A 80 3.98 -5.86 7.46
C SER A 80 3.15 -4.85 6.67
N VAL A 81 3.66 -4.44 5.52
CA VAL A 81 2.91 -3.72 4.48
C VAL A 81 2.95 -4.53 3.19
N ALA A 82 1.82 -4.61 2.49
CA ALA A 82 1.67 -5.27 1.20
C ALA A 82 1.00 -4.34 0.20
N PHE A 83 1.55 -4.34 -1.02
CA PHE A 83 0.99 -3.70 -2.19
C PHE A 83 0.52 -4.80 -3.13
N TYR A 84 -0.79 -4.86 -3.34
CA TYR A 84 -1.43 -5.88 -4.13
C TYR A 84 -2.17 -5.26 -5.31
N SER A 85 -1.98 -5.82 -6.50
CA SER A 85 -2.72 -5.38 -7.68
C SER A 85 -3.21 -6.55 -8.53
N GLN A 86 -4.38 -6.36 -9.12
CA GLN A 86 -4.90 -7.10 -10.26
C GLN A 86 -5.25 -6.09 -11.34
N LEU A 87 -4.29 -5.78 -12.20
CA LEU A 87 -4.48 -4.77 -13.24
C LEU A 87 -5.01 -5.49 -14.49
N ALA A 88 -6.27 -5.24 -14.84
CA ALA A 88 -7.03 -5.97 -15.87
C ALA A 88 -6.59 -5.67 -17.33
N HIS A 89 -5.37 -5.19 -17.55
CA HIS A 89 -4.86 -4.83 -18.88
C HIS A 89 -3.35 -5.11 -19.02
N LEU A 90 -2.97 -5.75 -20.13
CA LEU A 90 -1.57 -5.99 -20.50
C LEU A 90 -0.84 -4.64 -20.68
N GLY A 91 0.13 -4.35 -19.81
CA GLY A 91 0.92 -3.12 -19.85
C GLY A 91 0.53 -2.07 -18.82
N SER A 92 -0.51 -2.28 -18.01
CA SER A 92 -0.70 -1.49 -16.80
C SER A 92 0.41 -1.79 -15.80
N GLN A 93 1.03 -0.74 -15.26
CA GLN A 93 2.14 -0.83 -14.33
C GLN A 93 1.83 0.00 -13.09
N TRP A 94 2.21 -0.53 -11.93
CA TRP A 94 2.18 0.19 -10.68
C TRP A 94 3.61 0.31 -10.14
N HIS A 95 4.08 1.54 -10.03
CA HIS A 95 5.38 1.86 -9.47
C HIS A 95 5.20 2.42 -8.06
N LEU A 96 6.08 2.00 -7.16
CA LEU A 96 6.12 2.40 -5.76
C LEU A 96 7.53 2.93 -5.50
N ASP A 97 7.62 4.02 -4.74
CA ASP A 97 8.91 4.63 -4.38
C ASP A 97 8.86 5.21 -2.96
N ASP A 98 10.03 5.37 -2.34
CA ASP A 98 10.23 5.88 -0.98
C ASP A 98 9.18 5.38 0.04
N VAL A 99 9.02 4.04 0.10
CA VAL A 99 8.12 3.42 1.08
C VAL A 99 8.74 3.47 2.46
N GLU A 100 8.10 4.19 3.38
CA GLU A 100 8.59 4.40 4.74
C GLU A 100 7.46 4.34 5.78
N PHE A 101 7.81 3.90 6.99
CA PHE A 101 7.01 4.14 8.19
C PHE A 101 7.62 5.32 8.93
N VAL A 102 6.79 6.33 9.26
CA VAL A 102 7.22 7.53 9.96
C VAL A 102 6.42 7.66 11.25
N ALA A 103 7.10 7.72 12.39
CA ALA A 103 6.47 8.12 13.64
C ALA A 103 6.38 9.66 13.68
N LEU A 104 5.17 10.20 13.82
CA LEU A 104 4.98 11.63 14.00
C LEU A 104 5.12 12.01 15.47
N ALA A 105 5.79 13.13 15.74
CA ALA A 105 5.85 13.67 17.08
C ALA A 105 4.42 14.02 17.56
N PRO A 106 4.10 13.79 18.85
CA PRO A 106 2.81 14.18 19.44
C PRO A 106 2.51 15.68 19.35
#